data_AF-U3A3E1-F1
#
_entry.id   AF-U3A3E1-F1
#
_cell.length_a   1.000
_cell.length_b   1.000
_cell.length_c   1.000
_cell.angle_alpha   90.00
_cell.angle_beta   90.00
_cell.angle_gamma   90.00
#
_symmetry.space_group_name_H-M   'P 1'
#
loop_
_entity.id
_entity.type
_entity.pdbx_description
1 polymer ?
#
loop_
_entity_poly.entity_id
_entity_poly.type
_entity_poly.pdbx_seq_one_letter_code
_entity_poly.pdbx_strand_id
1 'polypeptide(L)'
;MKIIKNGGILLTSLLMSFGGFADSTDVYCASIDGNVWDWLYKDDGTNKSVEGEWGIHWYDNTSGFSEGFRYFTVPLETYQEIQIECNKKGMFAQPANNRFSSWSVFQIEFNHEQKIFAPGYYTTINDPLMVH
;
A
#
# COMPACT_ATOMS: atom_id res chain seq x y z
N MET A 1 12.05 19.17 -66.50
CA MET A 1 11.28 18.00 -66.01
C MET A 1 12.23 17.08 -65.24
N LYS A 2 12.10 17.03 -63.91
CA LYS A 2 12.63 15.96 -63.05
C LYS A 2 11.89 16.03 -61.71
N ILE A 3 11.06 15.03 -61.49
CA ILE A 3 10.23 14.80 -60.30
C ILE A 3 11.13 14.11 -59.28
N ILE A 4 11.22 14.60 -58.04
CA ILE A 4 11.79 13.82 -56.93
C ILE A 4 10.82 13.89 -55.76
N LYS A 5 10.51 12.71 -55.25
CA LYS A 5 9.34 12.30 -54.47
C LYS A 5 9.36 12.90 -53.06
N ASN A 6 8.21 13.44 -52.62
CA ASN A 6 7.89 13.66 -51.22
C ASN A 6 7.81 12.31 -50.50
N GLY A 7 8.85 11.95 -49.75
CA GLY A 7 8.84 10.83 -48.83
C GLY A 7 8.50 11.31 -47.43
N GLY A 8 7.20 11.43 -47.11
CA GLY A 8 6.74 11.66 -45.74
C GLY A 8 7.03 10.42 -44.90
N ILE A 9 8.02 10.51 -44.01
CA ILE A 9 8.31 9.48 -43.00
C ILE A 9 7.22 9.58 -41.92
N LEU A 10 6.31 8.62 -41.91
CA LEU A 10 5.34 8.41 -40.83
C LEU A 10 6.10 8.00 -39.56
N LEU A 11 6.28 8.96 -38.65
CA LEU A 11 6.86 8.74 -37.32
C LEU A 11 5.78 8.10 -36.42
N THR A 12 5.77 6.77 -36.33
CA THR A 12 4.84 6.04 -35.46
C THR A 12 5.38 6.06 -34.02
N SER A 13 4.88 6.99 -33.21
CA SER A 13 5.20 7.06 -31.77
C SER A 13 4.55 5.89 -31.04
N LEU A 14 5.35 4.86 -30.72
CA LEU A 14 4.93 3.76 -29.85
C LEU A 14 4.89 4.29 -28.40
N LEU A 15 3.71 4.72 -27.95
CA LEU A 15 3.44 5.06 -26.55
C LEU A 15 3.51 3.76 -25.75
N MET A 16 4.67 3.48 -25.13
CA MET A 16 4.76 2.48 -24.08
C MET A 16 4.05 3.03 -22.86
N SER A 17 2.76 2.71 -22.72
CA SER A 17 2.04 2.91 -21.48
C SER A 17 2.60 1.92 -20.44
N PHE A 18 3.55 2.37 -19.63
CA PHE A 18 3.91 1.68 -18.39
C PHE A 18 2.74 1.88 -17.42
N GLY A 19 1.78 0.95 -17.43
CA GLY A 19 0.84 0.82 -16.33
C GLY A 19 1.60 0.24 -15.14
N GLY A 20 1.88 1.06 -14.13
CA GLY A 20 2.26 0.53 -12.82
C GLY A 20 1.10 -0.32 -12.31
N PHE A 21 1.36 -1.59 -11.98
CA PHE A 21 0.35 -2.46 -11.39
C PHE A 21 0.13 -2.00 -9.94
N ALA A 22 -0.91 -1.19 -9.72
CA ALA A 22 -1.43 -0.99 -8.37
C ALA A 22 -1.93 -2.34 -7.85
N ASP A 23 -1.47 -2.73 -6.66
CA ASP A 23 -1.97 -3.88 -5.92
C ASP A 23 -3.19 -3.46 -5.09
N SER A 24 -3.88 -4.40 -4.45
CA SER A 24 -5.00 -4.13 -3.56
C SER A 24 -4.85 -4.84 -2.22
N THR A 25 -5.38 -4.23 -1.16
CA THR A 25 -5.39 -4.82 0.20
C THR A 25 -6.72 -4.51 0.88
N ASP A 26 -7.22 -5.45 1.68
CA ASP A 26 -8.33 -5.21 2.58
C ASP A 26 -7.88 -4.36 3.78
N VAL A 27 -8.83 -3.76 4.49
CA VAL A 27 -8.56 -2.87 5.61
C VAL A 27 -9.09 -3.45 6.92
N TYR A 28 -8.23 -3.52 7.93
CA TYR A 28 -8.62 -3.65 9.33
C TYR A 28 -8.76 -2.28 9.99
N CYS A 29 -9.68 -2.19 10.94
CA CYS A 29 -9.59 -1.22 12.02
C CYS A 29 -9.04 -1.95 13.25
N ALA A 30 -7.87 -1.55 13.72
CA ALA A 30 -7.19 -2.18 14.85
C ALA A 30 -6.82 -1.18 15.95
N SER A 31 -6.73 -1.65 17.19
CA SER A 31 -6.11 -0.90 18.27
C SER A 31 -4.62 -0.68 17.99
N ILE A 32 -4.01 0.34 18.61
CA ILE A 32 -2.60 0.70 18.37
C ILE A 32 -1.62 -0.43 18.73
N ASP A 33 -2.05 -1.37 19.57
CA ASP A 33 -1.29 -2.55 20.00
C ASP A 33 -1.66 -3.83 19.23
N GLY A 34 -2.58 -3.76 18.26
CA GLY A 34 -3.00 -4.90 17.43
C GLY A 34 -3.84 -5.98 18.16
N ASN A 35 -4.19 -5.80 19.44
CA ASN A 35 -4.90 -6.81 20.23
C ASN A 35 -6.40 -6.90 19.90
N VAL A 36 -7.00 -5.78 19.48
CA VAL A 36 -8.40 -5.70 19.07
C VAL A 36 -8.42 -5.28 17.62
N TRP A 37 -9.15 -6.02 16.79
CA TRP A 37 -9.33 -5.65 15.39
C TRP A 37 -10.66 -6.12 14.85
N ASP A 38 -11.11 -5.43 13.81
CA ASP A 38 -12.30 -5.77 13.05
C ASP A 38 -12.07 -5.39 11.59
N TRP A 39 -12.72 -6.12 10.67
CA TRP A 39 -12.69 -5.71 9.26
C TRP A 39 -13.42 -4.39 9.09
N LEU A 40 -12.90 -3.54 8.21
CA LEU A 40 -13.66 -2.43 7.69
C LEU A 40 -14.58 -2.97 6.58
N TYR A 41 -15.89 -2.87 6.76
CA TYR A 41 -16.88 -3.36 5.81
C TYR A 41 -17.44 -2.24 4.93
N LYS A 42 -17.83 -2.59 3.71
CA LYS A 42 -18.72 -1.80 2.85
C LYS A 42 -20.17 -2.02 3.27
N ASP A 43 -21.08 -1.21 2.72
CA ASP A 43 -22.52 -1.30 2.99
C ASP A 43 -23.14 -2.65 2.59
N ASP A 44 -22.54 -3.35 1.62
CA ASP A 44 -22.97 -4.68 1.18
C ASP A 44 -22.45 -5.83 2.07
N GLY A 45 -21.71 -5.51 3.14
CA GLY A 45 -21.12 -6.47 4.07
C GLY A 45 -19.82 -7.12 3.59
N THR A 46 -19.28 -6.74 2.43
CA THR A 46 -17.96 -7.17 1.97
C THR A 46 -16.85 -6.34 2.60
N ASN A 47 -15.61 -6.86 2.60
CA ASN A 47 -14.47 -6.10 3.08
C ASN A 47 -14.23 -4.86 2.21
N LYS A 48 -13.88 -3.74 2.85
CA LYS A 48 -13.37 -2.55 2.18
C LYS A 48 -11.91 -2.78 1.83
N SER A 49 -11.61 -2.68 0.54
CA SER A 49 -10.27 -2.79 -0.01
C SER A 49 -9.84 -1.46 -0.63
N VAL A 50 -8.53 -1.20 -0.65
CA VAL A 50 -7.92 -0.02 -1.26
C VAL A 50 -6.80 -0.44 -2.20
N GLU A 51 -6.56 0.37 -3.24
CA GLU A 51 -5.47 0.18 -4.19
C GLU A 51 -4.21 0.93 -3.74
N GLY A 52 -3.04 0.39 -4.07
CA GLY A 52 -1.75 0.94 -3.65
C GLY A 52 -0.57 0.02 -3.93
N GLU A 53 0.51 0.17 -3.16
CA GLU A 53 1.77 -0.57 -3.40
C GLU A 53 2.36 -1.15 -2.11
N TRP A 54 2.61 -2.46 -2.10
CA TRP A 54 3.35 -3.10 -1.00
C TRP A 54 4.83 -2.71 -1.01
N GLY A 55 5.38 -2.50 0.19
CA GLY A 55 6.80 -2.27 0.39
C GLY A 55 7.33 -2.88 1.69
N ILE A 56 8.64 -2.83 1.85
CA ILE A 56 9.34 -3.25 3.07
C ILE A 56 10.24 -2.10 3.52
N HIS A 57 10.08 -1.68 4.77
CA HIS A 57 10.99 -0.76 5.40
C HIS A 57 12.03 -1.57 6.18
N TRP A 58 13.29 -1.46 5.80
CA TRP A 58 14.42 -2.09 6.47
C TRP A 58 15.01 -1.13 7.50
N TYR A 59 15.24 -1.62 8.73
CA TYR A 59 16.00 -0.88 9.72
C TYR A 59 17.48 -0.89 9.36
N ASP A 60 18.19 0.15 9.77
CA ASP A 60 19.60 0.33 9.43
C ASP A 60 20.45 -0.76 10.11
N ASN A 61 21.09 -1.59 9.29
CA ASN A 61 21.57 -2.91 9.70
C ASN A 61 23.03 -2.84 10.17
N THR A 62 23.23 -2.48 11.44
CA THR A 62 24.57 -2.48 12.06
C THR A 62 24.98 -3.84 12.62
N SER A 63 24.06 -4.80 12.73
CA SER A 63 24.26 -6.08 13.43
C SER A 63 24.32 -7.33 12.53
N GLY A 64 24.19 -7.18 11.21
CA GLY A 64 24.28 -8.28 10.24
C GLY A 64 22.98 -9.07 10.04
N PHE A 65 21.88 -8.69 10.69
CA PHE A 65 20.54 -9.25 10.50
C PHE A 65 19.61 -8.19 9.92
N SER A 66 19.06 -8.42 8.72
CA SER A 66 18.13 -7.48 8.10
C SER A 66 16.78 -7.56 8.79
N GLU A 67 16.51 -6.64 9.70
CA GLU A 67 15.21 -6.48 10.34
C GLU A 67 14.41 -5.38 9.62
N GLY A 68 13.10 -5.56 9.54
CA GLY A 68 12.22 -4.62 8.86
C GLY A 68 10.76 -5.00 9.02
N PHE A 69 9.87 -4.19 8.46
CA PHE A 69 8.44 -4.42 8.49
C PHE A 69 7.79 -4.11 7.13
N ARG A 70 6.65 -4.75 6.89
CA ARG A 70 5.85 -4.54 5.67
C ARG A 70 4.94 -3.34 5.82
N TYR A 71 4.73 -2.63 4.73
CA TYR A 71 3.77 -1.54 4.64
C TYR A 71 3.03 -1.54 3.31
N PHE A 72 1.89 -0.87 3.26
CA PHE A 72 1.13 -0.63 2.03
C PHE A 72 1.00 0.87 1.78
N THR A 73 1.42 1.33 0.61
CA THR A 73 1.45 2.75 0.25
C THR A 73 0.14 3.16 -0.36
N VAL A 74 -0.47 4.24 0.14
CA VAL A 74 -1.72 4.80 -0.39
C VAL A 74 -1.67 6.34 -0.42
N PRO A 75 -2.42 6.99 -1.32
CA PRO A 75 -2.61 8.44 -1.28
C PRO A 75 -3.26 8.92 0.02
N LEU A 76 -2.98 10.16 0.41
CA LEU A 76 -3.57 10.80 1.59
C LEU A 76 -5.10 10.71 1.61
N GLU A 77 -5.76 11.00 0.49
CA GLU A 77 -7.22 10.99 0.39
C GLU A 77 -7.79 9.60 0.70
N THR A 78 -7.23 8.57 0.06
CA THR A 78 -7.59 7.17 0.32
C THR A 78 -7.42 6.79 1.80
N TYR A 79 -6.30 7.18 2.42
CA TYR A 79 -6.09 6.90 3.85
C TYR A 79 -7.10 7.65 4.75
N GLN A 80 -7.40 8.91 4.44
CA GLN A 80 -8.36 9.70 5.21
C GLN A 80 -9.75 9.07 5.19
N GLU A 81 -10.20 8.60 4.03
CA GLU A 81 -11.50 7.93 3.89
C GLU A 81 -11.62 6.69 4.78
N ILE A 82 -10.62 5.81 4.79
CA ILE A 82 -10.67 4.59 5.60
C ILE A 82 -10.45 4.88 7.09
N GLN A 83 -9.59 5.86 7.43
CA GLN A 83 -9.32 6.22 8.82
C GLN A 83 -10.52 6.89 9.48
N ILE A 84 -11.31 7.70 8.74
CA ILE A 84 -12.56 8.28 9.27
C ILE A 84 -13.52 7.19 9.73
N GLU A 85 -13.63 6.09 9.00
CA GLU A 85 -14.47 4.97 9.38
C GLU A 85 -13.92 4.22 10.61
N CYS A 86 -12.61 3.97 10.66
CA CYS A 86 -11.99 3.34 11.83
C CYS A 86 -12.04 4.22 13.09
N ASN A 87 -12.02 5.55 12.94
CA ASN A 87 -12.20 6.49 14.05
C ASN A 87 -13.56 6.33 14.73
N LYS A 88 -14.62 5.95 14.00
CA LYS A 88 -15.94 5.68 14.60
C LYS A 88 -15.90 4.51 15.60
N LYS A 89 -14.91 3.63 15.49
CA LYS A 89 -14.64 2.51 16.40
C LYS A 89 -13.51 2.81 17.41
N GLY A 90 -12.93 4.02 17.38
CA GLY A 90 -11.77 4.38 18.21
C GLY A 90 -10.48 3.63 17.82
N MET A 91 -10.33 3.25 16.55
CA MET A 91 -9.26 2.39 16.05
C MET A 91 -8.52 3.00 14.85
N PHE A 92 -7.41 2.38 14.45
CA PHE A 92 -6.53 2.80 13.36
C PHE A 92 -6.69 1.89 12.14
N ALA A 93 -6.70 2.48 10.94
CA ALA A 93 -6.77 1.72 9.69
C ALA A 93 -5.42 1.03 9.44
N GLN A 94 -5.45 -0.27 9.12
CA GLN A 94 -4.28 -1.06 8.79
C GLN A 94 -4.54 -1.97 7.57
N PRO A 95 -3.54 -2.16 6.69
CA PRO A 95 -3.67 -3.03 5.53
C PRO A 95 -3.59 -4.50 5.93
N ALA A 96 -4.36 -5.34 5.23
CA ALA A 96 -4.43 -6.77 5.45
C ALA A 96 -4.69 -7.53 4.15
N ASN A 97 -4.04 -8.69 4.00
CA ASN A 97 -4.30 -9.59 2.87
C ASN A 97 -5.35 -10.64 3.20
N ASN A 98 -5.47 -11.02 4.47
CA ASN A 98 -6.46 -11.98 4.99
C ASN A 98 -6.38 -12.04 6.52
N ARG A 99 -7.30 -12.77 7.16
CA ARG A 99 -7.39 -12.93 8.64
C ARG A 99 -6.17 -13.53 9.34
N PHE A 100 -5.22 -14.09 8.60
CA PHE A 100 -3.99 -14.71 9.11
C PHE A 100 -2.74 -13.93 8.68
N SER A 101 -2.90 -12.77 8.05
CA SER A 101 -1.75 -11.97 7.62
C SER A 101 -1.00 -11.41 8.82
N SER A 102 0.32 -11.40 8.72
CA SER A 102 1.20 -10.59 9.56
C SER A 102 0.74 -9.13 9.59
N TRP A 103 1.01 -8.44 10.70
CA TRP A 103 0.63 -7.04 10.86
C TRP A 103 1.51 -6.12 10.02
N SER A 104 0.87 -5.19 9.32
CA SER A 104 1.50 -4.18 8.47
C SER A 104 0.86 -2.82 8.73
N VAL A 105 1.52 -1.74 8.32
CA VAL A 105 1.00 -0.36 8.45
C VAL A 105 0.82 0.30 7.09
N PHE A 106 -0.02 1.32 7.02
CA PHE A 106 -0.06 2.16 5.83
C PHE A 106 1.16 3.10 5.79
N GLN A 107 1.69 3.32 4.59
CA GLN A 107 2.54 4.46 4.27
C GLN A 107 1.70 5.46 3.48
N ILE A 108 1.58 6.67 3.98
CA ILE A 108 0.74 7.72 3.38
C ILE A 108 1.61 8.57 2.48
N GLU A 109 1.23 8.68 1.22
CA GLU A 109 1.89 9.53 0.23
C GLU A 109 1.18 10.89 0.09
N PHE A 110 1.95 11.97 0.27
CA PHE A 110 1.54 13.36 0.07
C PHE A 110 2.13 13.85 -1.25
N ASN A 111 1.26 14.09 -2.23
CA ASN A 111 1.61 14.71 -3.51
C ASN A 111 2.84 14.08 -4.21
N HIS A 112 2.98 12.75 -4.15
CA HIS A 112 4.07 11.94 -4.73
C HIS A 112 5.50 12.19 -4.21
N GLU A 113 5.70 13.05 -3.22
CA GLU A 113 7.06 13.42 -2.77
C GLU A 113 7.34 13.06 -1.32
N GLN A 114 6.37 13.25 -0.43
CA GLN A 114 6.54 12.99 0.99
C GLN A 114 5.76 11.75 1.40
N LYS A 115 6.42 10.86 2.14
CA LYS A 115 5.83 9.64 2.67
C LYS A 115 5.99 9.58 4.18
N ILE A 116 4.92 9.25 4.90
CA ILE A 116 4.96 9.01 6.36
C ILE A 116 4.26 7.69 6.68
N PHE A 117 4.68 7.01 7.74
CA PHE A 117 3.93 5.85 8.21
C PHE A 117 2.75 6.28 9.07
N ALA A 118 1.60 5.66 8.82
CA ALA A 118 0.42 5.78 9.65
C ALA A 118 0.67 5.14 11.04
N PRO A 119 0.00 5.61 12.10
CA PRO A 119 -0.03 4.88 13.37
C PRO A 119 -0.64 3.50 13.21
N GLY A 120 -0.08 2.50 13.88
CA GLY A 120 -0.60 1.14 13.89
C GLY A 120 0.40 0.14 14.45
N TYR A 121 -0.02 -1.11 14.55
CA TYR A 121 0.82 -2.22 14.97
C TYR A 121 1.42 -2.94 13.75
N TYR A 122 2.69 -3.32 13.79
CA TYR A 122 3.32 -4.11 12.73
C TYR A 122 4.20 -5.20 13.34
N THR A 123 4.32 -6.31 12.62
CA THR A 123 5.23 -7.39 12.96
C THR A 123 6.52 -7.26 12.16
N THR A 124 7.66 -7.55 12.79
CA THR A 124 8.95 -7.56 12.08
C THR A 124 9.10 -8.85 11.27
N ILE A 125 9.76 -8.77 10.12
CA ILE A 125 9.88 -9.88 9.16
C ILE A 125 10.58 -11.11 9.75
N ASN A 126 11.46 -10.92 10.74
CA ASN A 126 12.18 -12.01 11.41
C ASN A 126 11.56 -12.40 12.76
N ASP A 127 10.33 -11.99 13.05
CA ASP A 127 9.65 -12.40 14.28
C ASP A 127 9.53 -13.94 14.31
N PRO A 128 10.12 -14.63 15.32
CA PRO A 128 10.08 -16.09 15.45
C PRO A 128 8.67 -16.68 15.47
N LEU A 129 7.64 -15.87 15.79
CA LEU A 129 6.24 -16.28 15.76
C LEU A 129 5.67 -16.43 14.34
N MET A 130 6.45 -16.11 13.30
CA MET A 130 6.06 -16.20 11.87
C MET A 130 6.51 -17.50 11.18
N VAL A 131 7.11 -18.45 11.90
CA VAL A 131 7.49 -19.75 11.33
C VAL A 131 6.27 -20.68 11.31
N HIS A 132 5.56 -20.68 10.19
CA HIS A 132 4.63 -21.75 9.81
C HIS A 132 5.21 -22.58 8.67
#